data_AF-A0A0M2KEA5-F1
#
_entry.id   AF-A0A0M2KEA5-F1
#
_cell.length_a   1.000
_cell.length_b   1.000
_cell.length_c   1.000
_cell.angle_alpha   90.00
_cell.angle_beta   90.00
_cell.angle_gamma   90.00
#
_symmetry.space_group_name_H-M   'P 1'
#
loop_
_entity.id
_entity.type
_entity.pdbx_description
1 polymer ?
#
loop_
_entity_poly.entity_id
_entity_poly.type
_entity_poly.pdbx_seq_one_letter_code
_entity_poly.pdbx_strand_id
1 'polypeptide(L)'
;MHERLNDLSRRIESRTTLTTTGYQFAMARVNNPQKLDANSGITMRRAQQYIQCAKKRFPQNTLASLAALQHDSIYRTSDGKLKGGIEMNMQQLTESLEKCRKTGFANCDMQALEMGLHIKHCLGINDFTIYSNKALSHNYVVIKPGELFHRGAIVDSWSGHGVFELSLKNKLVFMHKENNLAVNHTMHAWIDEYGKDFVID
;
A
#
# COMPACT_ATOMS: atom_id res chain seq x y z
N MET A 1 -13.15 -7.23 14.97
CA MET A 1 -12.28 -7.44 13.78
C MET A 1 -12.05 -6.14 13.01
N HIS A 2 -13.08 -5.35 12.69
CA HIS A 2 -12.94 -4.00 12.11
C HIS A 2 -11.89 -3.11 12.79
N GLU A 3 -11.93 -3.03 14.12
CA GLU A 3 -10.99 -2.22 14.89
C GLU A 3 -9.56 -2.76 14.80
N ARG A 4 -9.38 -4.09 14.79
CA ARG A 4 -8.07 -4.74 14.62
C ARG A 4 -7.45 -4.46 13.24
N LEU A 5 -8.26 -4.40 12.18
CA LEU A 5 -7.80 -4.02 10.84
C LEU A 5 -7.38 -2.54 10.78
N ASN A 6 -8.17 -1.65 11.38
CA ASN A 6 -7.80 -0.23 11.47
C ASN A 6 -6.53 -0.04 12.31
N ASP A 7 -6.38 -0.78 13.40
CA ASP A 7 -5.19 -0.73 14.23
C ASP A 7 -3.94 -1.22 13.50
N LEU A 8 -4.06 -2.37 12.81
CA LEU A 8 -3.00 -2.88 11.93
C LEU A 8 -2.62 -1.84 10.88
N SER A 9 -3.61 -1.21 10.23
CA SER A 9 -3.35 -0.19 9.24
C SER A 9 -2.57 1.00 9.80
N ARG A 10 -2.91 1.46 11.01
CA ARG A 10 -2.15 2.52 11.71
C ARG A 10 -0.73 2.09 12.09
N ARG A 11 -0.54 0.82 12.47
CA ARG A 11 0.80 0.27 12.78
C ARG A 11 1.70 0.19 11.55
N ILE A 12 1.16 -0.19 10.39
CA ILE A 12 1.90 -0.14 9.11
C ILE A 12 2.14 1.32 8.70
N GLU A 13 1.13 2.17 8.84
CA GLU A 13 1.20 3.61 8.55
C GLU A 13 2.35 4.30 9.31
N SER A 14 2.54 3.97 10.59
CA SER A 14 3.57 4.59 11.43
C SER A 14 5.00 4.17 11.07
N ARG A 15 5.18 2.99 10.46
CA ARG A 15 6.48 2.49 9.99
C ARG A 15 6.85 3.05 8.62
N THR A 16 5.87 3.16 7.72
CA THR A 16 6.08 3.79 6.41
C THR A 16 5.81 5.29 6.49
N THR A 17 6.86 6.07 6.68
CA THR A 17 6.75 7.54 6.81
C THR A 17 7.14 8.28 5.53
N LEU A 18 7.71 7.58 4.54
CA LEU A 18 8.15 8.15 3.27
C LEU A 18 7.57 7.37 2.08
N THR A 19 7.13 8.09 1.06
CA THR A 19 6.61 7.52 -0.19
C THR A 19 6.58 8.60 -1.27
N THR A 20 6.95 8.27 -2.51
CA THR A 20 6.87 9.22 -3.62
C THR A 20 5.41 9.54 -3.95
N THR A 21 4.59 8.51 -4.16
CA THR A 21 3.17 8.66 -4.49
C THR A 21 2.42 9.35 -3.35
N GLY A 22 2.67 8.97 -2.10
CA GLY A 22 1.99 9.63 -0.98
C GLY A 22 2.41 11.08 -0.80
N TYR A 23 3.66 11.45 -1.08
CA TYR A 23 4.08 12.84 -1.08
C TYR A 23 3.38 13.66 -2.18
N GLN A 24 3.23 13.10 -3.39
CA GLN A 24 2.50 13.76 -4.47
C GLN A 24 1.02 14.01 -4.11
N PHE A 25 0.33 13.00 -3.60
CA PHE A 25 -1.05 13.14 -3.11
C PHE A 25 -1.15 14.08 -1.92
N ALA A 26 -0.17 14.04 -1.02
CA ALA A 26 -0.11 14.93 0.13
C ALA A 26 0.01 16.40 -0.27
N MET A 27 0.88 16.72 -1.25
CA MET A 27 0.96 18.08 -1.80
C MET A 27 -0.38 18.53 -2.37
N ALA A 28 -1.04 17.68 -3.15
CA ALA A 28 -2.36 17.98 -3.70
C ALA A 28 -3.42 18.20 -2.60
N ARG A 29 -3.40 17.39 -1.53
CA ARG A 29 -4.32 17.50 -0.39
C ARG A 29 -4.09 18.77 0.43
N VAL A 30 -2.84 19.11 0.73
CA VAL A 30 -2.47 20.28 1.55
C VAL A 30 -2.72 21.58 0.79
N ASN A 31 -2.56 21.58 -0.54
CA ASN A 31 -2.91 22.75 -1.38
C ASN A 31 -4.44 22.93 -1.56
N ASN A 32 -5.24 21.94 -1.15
CA ASN A 32 -6.70 21.99 -1.24
C ASN A 32 -7.35 21.59 0.12
N PRO A 33 -7.10 22.36 1.19
CA PRO A 33 -7.55 21.99 2.54
C PRO A 33 -9.07 21.85 2.67
N GLN A 34 -9.83 22.59 1.85
CA GLN A 34 -11.29 22.58 1.78
C GLN A 34 -11.91 21.26 1.32
N LYS A 35 -11.15 20.39 0.63
CA LYS A 35 -11.66 19.05 0.30
C LYS A 35 -11.81 18.22 1.57
N LEU A 36 -12.94 17.53 1.70
CA LEU A 36 -13.13 16.59 2.79
C LEU A 36 -12.25 15.37 2.61
N ASP A 37 -11.87 14.72 3.70
CA ASP A 37 -11.06 13.50 3.67
C ASP A 37 -11.78 12.39 2.90
N ALA A 38 -13.09 12.22 3.08
CA ALA A 38 -13.90 11.26 2.33
C ALA A 38 -13.88 11.48 0.81
N ASN A 39 -13.61 12.71 0.37
CA ASN A 39 -13.53 13.10 -1.04
C ASN A 39 -12.08 13.21 -1.54
N SER A 40 -11.11 12.83 -0.70
CA SER A 40 -9.69 12.93 -0.96
C SER A 40 -9.05 11.55 -0.92
N GLY A 41 -8.10 11.27 -1.81
CA GLY A 41 -7.37 10.00 -1.82
C GLY A 41 -6.44 9.79 -0.61
N ILE A 42 -6.31 10.78 0.28
CA ILE A 42 -5.48 10.77 1.48
C ILE A 42 -6.09 11.70 2.54
N THR A 43 -6.03 11.31 3.81
CA THR A 43 -6.46 12.16 4.94
C THR A 43 -5.52 13.37 5.11
N MET A 44 -6.03 14.48 5.65
CA MET A 44 -5.17 15.64 5.95
C MET A 44 -4.03 15.28 6.92
N ARG A 45 -4.32 14.48 7.95
CA ARG A 45 -3.31 14.00 8.92
C ARG A 45 -2.16 13.27 8.21
N ARG A 46 -2.49 12.31 7.35
CA ARG A 46 -1.49 11.50 6.64
C ARG A 46 -0.74 12.32 5.60
N ALA A 47 -1.41 13.25 4.93
CA ALA A 47 -0.76 14.19 4.02
C ALA A 47 0.28 15.05 4.73
N GLN A 48 -0.07 15.64 5.88
CA GLN A 48 0.87 16.44 6.68
C GLN A 48 2.07 15.61 7.13
N GLN A 49 1.85 14.38 7.59
CA GLN A 49 2.92 13.47 7.96
C GLN A 49 3.90 13.22 6.79
N TYR A 50 3.39 12.87 5.61
CA TYR A 50 4.26 12.65 4.44
C TYR A 50 5.05 13.91 4.06
N ILE A 51 4.43 15.09 4.08
CA ILE A 51 5.15 16.33 3.77
C ILE A 51 6.25 16.59 4.81
N GLN A 52 5.92 16.49 6.10
CA GLN A 52 6.86 16.77 7.18
C GLN A 52 8.04 15.79 7.17
N CYS A 53 7.76 14.48 7.09
CA CYS A 53 8.80 13.45 7.03
C CYS A 53 9.68 13.61 5.79
N ALA A 54 9.08 13.82 4.61
CA ALA A 54 9.82 13.99 3.37
C ALA A 54 10.70 15.24 3.38
N LYS A 55 10.18 16.40 3.80
CA LYS A 55 10.96 17.64 3.88
C LYS A 55 12.03 17.60 4.96
N LYS A 56 11.79 16.90 6.08
CA LYS A 56 12.81 16.68 7.11
C LYS A 56 13.96 15.81 6.58
N ARG A 57 13.64 14.77 5.80
CA ARG A 57 14.66 13.85 5.26
C ARG A 57 15.38 14.42 4.04
N PHE A 58 14.66 15.09 3.17
CA PHE A 58 15.14 15.68 1.91
C PHE A 58 14.71 17.15 1.83
N PRO A 59 15.47 18.08 2.45
CA PRO A 59 15.08 19.49 2.52
C PRO A 59 15.05 20.21 1.17
N GLN A 60 15.84 19.74 0.21
CA GLN A 60 15.93 20.26 -1.15
C GLN A 60 15.64 19.14 -2.14
N ASN A 61 15.04 19.48 -3.29
CA ASN A 61 14.71 18.53 -4.35
C ASN A 61 13.91 17.31 -3.86
N THR A 62 13.04 17.50 -2.86
CA THR A 62 12.35 16.44 -2.11
C THR A 62 11.73 15.36 -3.01
N LEU A 63 11.00 15.77 -4.05
CA LEU A 63 10.34 14.81 -4.95
C LEU A 63 11.35 14.00 -5.78
N ALA A 64 12.43 14.63 -6.26
CA ALA A 64 13.48 13.93 -7.00
C ALA A 64 14.23 12.94 -6.10
N SER A 65 14.51 13.33 -4.84
CA SER A 65 15.14 12.44 -3.86
C SER A 65 14.24 11.25 -3.50
N LEU A 66 12.92 11.46 -3.35
CA LEU A 66 11.97 10.37 -3.13
C LEU A 66 11.90 9.43 -4.36
N ALA A 67 11.89 9.98 -5.57
CA ALA A 67 11.89 9.18 -6.79
C ALA A 67 13.17 8.33 -6.92
N ALA A 68 14.34 8.89 -6.61
CA ALA A 68 15.59 8.15 -6.55
C ALA A 68 15.55 7.04 -5.49
N LEU A 69 15.01 7.34 -4.30
CA LEU A 69 14.85 6.35 -3.24
C LEU A 69 13.91 5.20 -3.66
N GLN A 70 12.80 5.51 -4.35
CA GLN A 70 11.88 4.51 -4.90
C GLN A 70 12.56 3.64 -5.95
N HIS A 71 13.32 4.28 -6.83
CA HIS A 71 14.09 3.61 -7.86
C HIS A 71 15.04 2.59 -7.24
N ASP A 72 15.82 2.97 -6.23
CA ASP A 72 16.88 2.11 -5.68
C ASP A 72 16.41 1.13 -4.60
N SER A 73 15.39 1.49 -3.82
CA SER A 73 14.89 0.66 -2.72
C SER A 73 13.83 -0.36 -3.14
N ILE A 74 13.13 -0.10 -4.25
CA ILE A 74 12.01 -0.92 -4.69
C ILE A 74 12.23 -1.43 -6.11
N TYR A 75 12.32 -0.54 -7.10
CA TYR A 75 12.27 -0.98 -8.50
C TYR A 75 13.54 -1.65 -8.99
N ARG A 76 14.71 -1.22 -8.50
CA ARG A 76 16.01 -1.81 -8.85
C ARG A 76 16.17 -3.15 -8.16
N THR A 77 15.91 -4.22 -8.89
CA THR A 77 16.04 -5.59 -8.41
C THR A 77 17.48 -6.09 -8.49
N SER A 78 17.79 -7.18 -7.78
CA SER A 78 19.13 -7.79 -7.70
C SER A 78 19.71 -8.23 -9.05
N ASP A 79 18.88 -8.42 -10.07
CA ASP A 79 19.29 -8.68 -11.45
C ASP A 79 19.64 -7.40 -12.26
N GLY A 80 19.64 -6.24 -11.59
CA GLY A 80 19.95 -4.94 -12.19
C GLY A 80 18.81 -4.30 -12.99
N LYS A 81 17.65 -4.96 -13.12
CA LYS A 81 16.51 -4.46 -13.89
C LYS A 81 15.57 -3.60 -13.04
N LEU A 82 14.71 -2.84 -13.72
CA LEU A 82 13.58 -2.15 -13.09
C LEU A 82 12.32 -2.99 -13.24
N LYS A 83 11.70 -3.34 -12.11
CA LYS A 83 10.49 -4.15 -12.06
C LYS A 83 9.49 -3.57 -11.09
N GLY A 84 8.22 -3.51 -11.48
CA GLY A 84 7.11 -3.27 -10.56
C GLY A 84 6.82 -4.51 -9.70
N GLY A 85 6.07 -4.34 -8.59
CA GLY A 85 5.80 -5.44 -7.66
C GLY A 85 5.12 -6.67 -8.29
N ILE A 86 4.36 -6.50 -9.37
CA ILE A 86 3.75 -7.62 -10.11
C ILE A 86 4.75 -8.41 -10.98
N GLU A 87 5.90 -7.82 -11.30
CA GLU A 87 6.95 -8.41 -12.15
C GLU A 87 8.11 -9.01 -11.35
N MET A 88 8.20 -8.68 -10.06
CA MET A 88 9.20 -9.22 -9.14
C MET A 88 8.94 -10.69 -8.87
N ASN A 89 10.01 -11.49 -8.80
CA ASN A 89 9.93 -12.83 -8.23
C ASN A 89 9.92 -12.79 -6.68
N MET A 90 9.74 -13.93 -6.03
CA MET A 90 9.65 -14.02 -4.57
C MET A 90 10.88 -13.44 -3.84
N GLN A 91 12.09 -13.77 -4.28
CA GLN A 91 13.32 -13.24 -3.69
C GLN A 91 13.40 -11.71 -3.83
N GLN A 92 13.02 -11.18 -4.99
CA GLN A 92 13.02 -9.74 -5.26
C GLN A 92 11.98 -9.00 -4.39
N LEU A 93 10.81 -9.61 -4.14
CA LEU A 93 9.83 -9.09 -3.19
C LEU A 93 10.39 -9.05 -1.76
N THR A 94 11.05 -10.12 -1.31
CA THR A 94 11.72 -10.16 0.01
C THR A 94 12.72 -9.02 0.16
N GLU A 95 13.66 -8.92 -0.80
CA GLU A 95 14.74 -7.92 -0.77
C GLU A 95 14.17 -6.49 -0.77
N SER A 96 13.17 -6.21 -1.59
CA SER A 96 12.52 -4.90 -1.66
C SER A 96 11.78 -4.56 -0.37
N LEU A 97 11.07 -5.53 0.23
CA LEU A 97 10.37 -5.33 1.48
C LEU A 97 11.33 -5.01 2.64
N GLU A 98 12.45 -5.74 2.73
CA GLU A 98 13.47 -5.48 3.74
C GLU A 98 14.11 -4.09 3.58
N LYS A 99 14.45 -3.68 2.35
CA LYS A 99 14.95 -2.33 2.07
C LYS A 99 13.94 -1.27 2.49
N CYS A 100 12.66 -1.47 2.17
CA CYS A 100 11.57 -0.57 2.56
C CYS A 100 11.49 -0.40 4.08
N ARG A 101 11.52 -1.51 4.83
CA ARG A 101 11.50 -1.49 6.30
C ARG A 101 12.73 -0.80 6.89
N LYS A 102 13.94 -1.05 6.35
CA LYS A 102 15.19 -0.40 6.80
C LYS A 102 15.18 1.12 6.58
N THR A 103 14.52 1.59 5.52
CA THR A 103 14.51 3.01 5.13
C THR A 103 13.28 3.77 5.62
N GLY A 104 12.27 3.07 6.16
CA GLY A 104 10.97 3.67 6.49
C GLY A 104 10.21 4.18 5.26
N PHE A 105 10.55 3.67 4.08
CA PHE A 105 10.00 4.07 2.78
C PHE A 105 9.18 2.94 2.17
N ALA A 106 8.11 3.25 1.45
CA ALA A 106 7.42 2.28 0.60
C ALA A 106 6.67 2.95 -0.57
N ASN A 107 6.34 2.15 -1.59
CA ASN A 107 5.36 2.50 -2.61
C ASN A 107 4.07 1.67 -2.43
N CYS A 108 3.12 1.84 -3.34
CA CYS A 108 1.84 1.11 -3.31
C CYS A 108 2.00 -0.42 -3.38
N ASP A 109 2.99 -0.94 -4.12
CA ASP A 109 3.29 -2.38 -4.19
C ASP A 109 3.65 -2.91 -2.81
N MET A 110 4.66 -2.30 -2.18
CA MET A 110 5.21 -2.78 -0.91
C MET A 110 4.24 -2.56 0.25
N GLN A 111 3.41 -1.51 0.21
CA GLN A 111 2.35 -1.33 1.21
C GLN A 111 1.22 -2.34 1.07
N ALA A 112 0.84 -2.72 -0.16
CA ALA A 112 -0.14 -3.77 -0.37
C ALA A 112 0.39 -5.14 0.07
N LEU A 113 1.67 -5.43 -0.21
CA LEU A 113 2.35 -6.65 0.26
C LEU A 113 2.39 -6.68 1.80
N GLU A 114 2.87 -5.60 2.42
CA GLU A 114 2.93 -5.46 3.88
C GLU A 114 1.53 -5.62 4.49
N MET A 115 0.51 -4.98 3.92
CA MET A 115 -0.84 -5.12 4.44
C MET A 115 -1.38 -6.55 4.30
N GLY A 116 -1.24 -7.16 3.12
CA GLY A 116 -1.71 -8.51 2.86
C GLY A 116 -1.07 -9.56 3.79
N LEU A 117 0.23 -9.47 4.03
CA LEU A 117 0.93 -10.42 4.89
C LEU A 117 0.43 -10.37 6.35
N HIS A 118 0.18 -9.16 6.88
CA HIS A 118 -0.30 -9.01 8.26
C HIS A 118 -1.80 -9.33 8.40
N ILE A 119 -2.61 -9.03 7.40
CA ILE A 119 -4.02 -9.44 7.37
C ILE A 119 -4.11 -10.97 7.46
N LYS A 120 -3.27 -11.69 6.70
CA LYS A 120 -3.21 -13.14 6.77
C LYS A 120 -2.68 -13.64 8.11
N HIS A 121 -1.44 -13.27 8.45
CA HIS A 121 -0.68 -13.96 9.49
C HIS A 121 -0.87 -13.36 10.90
N CYS A 122 -1.29 -12.10 11.04
CA CYS A 122 -1.65 -11.53 12.36
C CYS A 122 -3.14 -11.64 12.68
N LEU A 123 -3.99 -11.44 11.67
CA LEU A 123 -5.44 -11.36 11.88
C LEU A 123 -6.18 -12.64 11.51
N GLY A 124 -5.52 -13.58 10.81
CA GLY A 124 -6.12 -14.84 10.38
C GLY A 124 -7.13 -14.68 9.24
N ILE A 125 -7.10 -13.55 8.52
CA ILE A 125 -8.02 -13.29 7.41
C ILE A 125 -7.39 -13.80 6.12
N ASN A 126 -7.92 -14.89 5.59
CA ASN A 126 -7.44 -15.50 4.34
C ASN A 126 -8.21 -15.02 3.11
N ASP A 127 -9.42 -14.49 3.27
CA ASP A 127 -10.29 -14.12 2.15
C ASP A 127 -10.07 -12.67 1.69
N PHE A 128 -8.85 -12.39 1.22
CA PHE A 128 -8.50 -11.12 0.58
C PHE A 128 -7.82 -11.35 -0.77
N THR A 129 -7.72 -10.28 -1.55
CA THR A 129 -7.04 -10.29 -2.85
C THR A 129 -6.28 -9.00 -3.05
N ILE A 130 -4.97 -9.11 -3.34
CA ILE A 130 -4.17 -8.00 -3.83
C ILE A 130 -4.41 -7.83 -5.33
N TYR A 131 -5.01 -6.72 -5.72
CA TYR A 131 -5.25 -6.33 -7.10
C TYR A 131 -4.28 -5.24 -7.53
N SER A 132 -3.59 -5.45 -8.65
CA SER A 132 -2.82 -4.42 -9.34
C SER A 132 -3.70 -3.71 -10.36
N ASN A 133 -3.87 -2.39 -10.21
CA ASN A 133 -4.53 -1.54 -11.18
C ASN A 133 -3.48 -0.89 -12.10
N LYS A 134 -3.45 -1.34 -13.35
CA LYS A 134 -2.49 -0.87 -14.37
C LYS A 134 -2.69 0.60 -14.74
N ALA A 135 -3.94 1.08 -14.78
CA ALA A 135 -4.26 2.44 -15.17
C ALA A 135 -3.85 3.48 -14.11
N LEU A 136 -3.87 3.09 -12.83
CA LEU A 136 -3.54 3.98 -11.70
C LEU A 136 -2.17 3.69 -11.09
N SER A 137 -1.47 2.66 -11.59
CA SER A 137 -0.21 2.16 -11.01
C SER A 137 -0.31 2.00 -9.49
N HIS A 138 -1.40 1.39 -9.02
CA HIS A 138 -1.70 1.22 -7.60
C HIS A 138 -2.14 -0.22 -7.29
N ASN A 139 -1.84 -0.70 -6.09
CA ASN A 139 -2.26 -2.01 -5.62
C ASN A 139 -3.26 -1.87 -4.48
N TYR A 140 -4.37 -2.60 -4.56
CA TYR A 140 -5.42 -2.61 -3.56
C TYR A 140 -5.45 -3.95 -2.82
N VAL A 141 -5.51 -3.91 -1.49
CA VAL A 141 -5.82 -5.10 -0.70
C VAL A 141 -7.32 -5.13 -0.44
N VAL A 142 -8.02 -6.04 -1.12
CA VAL A 142 -9.47 -6.14 -1.09
C VAL A 142 -9.90 -7.37 -0.30
N ILE A 143 -10.56 -7.17 0.84
CA ILE A 143 -11.28 -8.22 1.57
C ILE A 143 -12.57 -8.52 0.82
N LYS A 144 -12.83 -9.80 0.54
CA LYS A 144 -14.02 -10.19 -0.22
C LYS A 144 -15.31 -9.96 0.58
N PRO A 145 -16.46 -9.84 -0.11
CA PRO A 145 -17.76 -9.84 0.55
C PRO A 145 -17.95 -11.05 1.45
N GLY A 146 -18.36 -10.84 2.69
CA GLY A 146 -18.58 -11.90 3.67
C GLY A 146 -19.25 -11.38 4.94
N GLU A 147 -19.13 -12.15 6.03
CA GLU A 147 -19.72 -11.79 7.33
C GLU A 147 -19.11 -10.51 7.91
N LEU A 148 -17.82 -10.29 7.68
CA LEU A 148 -17.12 -9.11 8.19
C LEU A 148 -17.49 -7.84 7.43
N PHE A 149 -17.59 -7.93 6.10
CA PHE A 149 -17.94 -6.82 5.21
C PHE A 149 -18.92 -7.32 4.15
N HIS A 150 -20.20 -6.99 4.25
CA HIS A 150 -21.22 -7.50 3.32
C HIS A 150 -20.95 -7.13 1.86
N ARG A 151 -20.28 -6.00 1.62
CA ARG A 151 -19.90 -5.55 0.27
C ARG A 151 -18.43 -5.79 -0.07
N GLY A 152 -17.65 -6.34 0.87
CA GLY A 152 -16.20 -6.36 0.82
C GLY A 152 -15.61 -5.01 1.23
N ALA A 153 -14.28 -4.95 1.40
CA ALA A 153 -13.60 -3.74 1.84
C ALA A 153 -12.21 -3.60 1.21
N ILE A 154 -11.74 -2.36 1.07
CA ILE A 154 -10.33 -2.05 0.82
C ILE A 154 -9.65 -1.78 2.15
N VAL A 155 -8.47 -2.34 2.35
CA VAL A 155 -7.59 -1.97 3.45
C VAL A 155 -6.40 -1.22 2.88
N ASP A 156 -6.20 0.01 3.34
CA ASP A 156 -5.19 0.92 2.85
C ASP A 156 -4.56 1.75 3.98
N SER A 157 -3.29 1.46 4.28
CA SER A 157 -2.45 2.21 5.23
C SER A 157 -1.72 3.40 4.61
N TRP A 158 -1.75 3.53 3.29
CA TRP A 158 -1.09 4.63 2.59
C TRP A 158 -1.85 5.94 2.78
N SER A 159 -3.17 5.91 2.57
CA SER A 159 -4.03 7.09 2.62
C SER A 159 -4.38 7.58 4.03
N GLY A 160 -4.15 6.75 5.05
CA GLY A 160 -4.48 7.03 6.45
C GLY A 160 -5.97 6.88 6.78
N HIS A 161 -6.75 6.33 5.85
CA HIS A 161 -8.17 6.05 6.05
C HIS A 161 -8.43 4.67 6.67
N GLY A 162 -7.44 3.77 6.65
CA GLY A 162 -7.55 2.49 7.33
C GLY A 162 -8.29 1.47 6.48
N VAL A 163 -9.58 1.29 6.78
CA VAL A 163 -10.44 0.33 6.11
C VAL A 163 -11.66 1.03 5.53
N PHE A 164 -12.00 0.70 4.29
CA PHE A 164 -13.17 1.22 3.60
C PHE A 164 -14.06 0.10 3.12
N GLU A 165 -15.32 0.11 3.55
CA GLU A 165 -16.30 -0.77 2.92
C GLU A 165 -16.58 -0.33 1.49
N LEU A 166 -16.68 -1.29 0.58
CA LEU A 166 -16.94 -1.03 -0.83
C LEU A 166 -18.35 -0.49 -1.04
N SER A 167 -18.46 0.58 -1.83
CA SER A 167 -19.74 0.95 -2.44
C SER A 167 -20.16 -0.13 -3.45
N LEU A 168 -21.44 -0.14 -3.85
CA LEU A 168 -21.92 -1.06 -4.89
C LEU A 168 -21.11 -0.90 -6.19
N LYS A 169 -20.79 0.34 -6.57
CA LYS A 169 -19.96 0.64 -7.75
C LYS A 169 -18.58 -0.02 -7.64
N ASN A 170 -17.87 0.22 -6.54
CA ASN A 170 -16.50 -0.31 -6.39
C ASN A 170 -16.49 -1.83 -6.25
N LYS A 171 -17.51 -2.41 -5.60
CA LYS A 171 -17.71 -3.86 -5.56
C LYS A 171 -17.78 -4.46 -6.96
N LEU A 172 -18.58 -3.85 -7.85
CA LEU A 172 -18.71 -4.32 -9.24
C LEU A 172 -17.38 -4.23 -10.00
N VAL A 173 -16.59 -3.16 -9.80
CA VAL A 173 -15.26 -3.01 -10.41
C VAL A 173 -14.34 -4.19 -10.08
N PHE A 174 -14.26 -4.58 -8.80
CA PHE A 174 -13.40 -5.70 -8.37
C PHE A 174 -13.99 -7.08 -8.73
N MET A 175 -15.32 -7.23 -8.68
CA MET A 175 -15.99 -8.48 -9.06
C MET A 175 -15.87 -8.78 -10.55
N HIS A 176 -16.08 -7.79 -11.41
CA HIS A 176 -16.04 -7.96 -12.86
C HIS A 176 -14.64 -7.86 -13.45
N LYS A 177 -13.62 -7.57 -12.63
CA LYS A 177 -12.22 -7.42 -13.04
C LYS A 177 -12.12 -6.55 -14.30
N GLU A 178 -12.50 -5.28 -14.19
CA GLU A 178 -12.31 -4.32 -15.29
C GLU A 178 -10.92 -4.49 -15.91
N ASN A 179 -10.78 -4.29 -17.23
CA ASN A 179 -9.59 -4.63 -18.02
C ASN A 179 -8.23 -4.19 -17.42
N ASN A 180 -8.23 -3.19 -16.53
CA ASN A 180 -7.05 -2.65 -15.88
C ASN A 180 -6.64 -3.37 -14.57
N LEU A 181 -7.48 -4.26 -14.04
CA LEU A 181 -7.25 -4.99 -12.80
C LEU A 181 -6.69 -6.38 -13.07
N ALA A 182 -5.54 -6.67 -12.48
CA ALA A 182 -4.95 -8.01 -12.45
C ALA A 182 -4.76 -8.46 -11.00
N VAL A 183 -4.91 -9.75 -10.73
CA VAL A 183 -4.54 -10.31 -9.43
C VAL A 183 -3.02 -10.43 -9.37
N ASN A 184 -2.40 -9.93 -8.29
CA ASN A 184 -0.97 -10.09 -8.09
C ASN A 184 -0.66 -11.46 -7.48
N HIS A 185 -0.64 -12.49 -8.33
CA HIS A 185 -0.41 -13.87 -7.91
C HIS A 185 0.93 -14.08 -7.21
N THR A 186 1.97 -13.36 -7.62
CA THR A 186 3.31 -13.49 -7.03
C THR A 186 3.34 -12.99 -5.58
N MET A 187 2.68 -11.86 -5.28
CA MET A 187 2.55 -11.39 -3.90
C MET A 187 1.77 -12.35 -3.01
N HIS A 188 0.68 -12.95 -3.53
CA HIS A 188 -0.06 -13.98 -2.79
C HIS A 188 0.81 -15.20 -2.49
N ALA A 189 1.50 -15.73 -3.50
CA ALA A 189 2.38 -16.87 -3.32
C ALA A 189 3.51 -16.56 -2.31
N TRP A 190 4.09 -15.36 -2.38
CA TRP A 190 5.09 -14.91 -1.41
C TRP A 190 4.53 -14.83 0.02
N ILE A 191 3.33 -14.27 0.19
CA ILE A 191 2.67 -14.19 1.51
C ILE A 191 2.44 -15.60 2.08
N ASP A 192 2.04 -16.54 1.23
CA ASP A 192 1.73 -17.90 1.63
C ASP A 192 2.98 -18.69 2.05
N GLU A 193 4.07 -18.53 1.29
CA GLU A 193 5.31 -19.29 1.49
C GLU A 193 6.23 -18.67 2.56
N TYR A 194 6.39 -17.35 2.56
CA TYR A 194 7.36 -16.64 3.41
C TYR A 194 6.70 -15.73 4.44
N GLY A 195 5.49 -15.23 4.19
CA GLY A 195 4.93 -14.09 4.91
C GLY A 195 4.86 -14.24 6.44
N LYS A 196 4.76 -15.46 6.96
CA LYS A 196 4.70 -15.74 8.41
C LYS A 196 5.95 -15.25 9.14
N ASP A 197 7.13 -15.44 8.54
CA ASP A 197 8.42 -15.08 9.14
C ASP A 197 8.73 -13.58 9.02
N PHE A 198 7.91 -12.85 8.27
CA PHE A 198 8.05 -11.43 8.02
C PHE A 198 7.02 -10.60 8.78
N VAL A 199 6.18 -11.20 9.61
CA VAL A 199 5.23 -10.46 10.45
C VAL A 199 5.95 -9.50 11.38
N ILE A 200 5.41 -8.30 11.51
CA ILE A 200 5.89 -7.27 12.43
C ILE A 200 5.07 -7.26 13.73
N ASP A 201 5.78 -7.29 14.85
CA ASP A 201 5.24 -7.15 16.21
C ASP A 201 4.66 -5.76 16.52
#